data_AF-A0AAQ4QPX9-F1
#
_entry.id   AF-A0AAQ4QPX9-F1
#
_cell.length_a   1.000
_cell.length_b   1.000
_cell.length_c   1.000
_cell.angle_alpha   90.00
_cell.angle_beta   90.00
_cell.angle_gamma   90.00
#
_symmetry.space_group_name_H-M   'P 1'
#
loop_
_entity.id
_entity.type
_entity.pdbx_description
1 polymer ?
#
loop_
_entity_poly.entity_id
_entity_poly.type
_entity_poly.pdbx_seq_one_letter_code
_entity_poly.pdbx_strand_id
1 'polypeptide(L)' 'MSQKILSFATGASVLPPIGFSPTPSVQFIHNEDDDFSSTPMFPVANTCVNCIKLPLHVSYQLFKQKFDFALGNTCGFGRA' A
#
# COMPACT_ATOMS: atom_id res chain seq x y z
N MET A 1 -4.98 1.78 -13.79
CA MET A 1 -4.09 2.04 -12.63
C MET A 1 -4.89 2.14 -11.32
N SER A 2 -5.96 2.95 -11.25
CA SER A 2 -6.74 3.15 -10.01
C SER A 2 -7.36 1.88 -9.40
N GLN A 3 -7.83 0.92 -10.19
CA GLN A 3 -8.42 -0.31 -9.66
C GLN A 3 -7.43 -1.19 -8.89
N LYS A 4 -6.16 -1.23 -9.31
CA LYS A 4 -5.12 -2.00 -8.59
C LYS A 4 -4.82 -1.40 -7.23
N ILE A 5 -4.81 -0.06 -7.13
CA ILE A 5 -4.59 0.66 -5.88
C ILE A 5 -5.77 0.44 -4.93
N LEU A 6 -7.00 0.48 -5.47
CA LEU A 6 -8.20 0.19 -4.70
C LEU A 6 -8.14 -1.20 -4.06
N SER A 7 -7.90 -2.24 -4.87
CA SER A 7 -7.82 -3.61 -4.36
C SER A 7 -6.63 -3.83 -3.43
N PHE A 8 -5.51 -3.14 -3.66
CA PHE A 8 -4.38 -3.15 -2.75
C PHE A 8 -4.72 -2.55 -1.38
N ALA A 9 -5.34 -1.36 -1.36
CA ALA A 9 -5.63 -0.63 -0.13
C ALA A 9 -6.75 -1.28 0.70
N THR A 10 -7.80 -1.77 0.03
CA THR A 10 -9.07 -2.11 0.69
C THR A 10 -9.51 -3.56 0.46
N GLY A 11 -8.82 -4.29 -0.42
CA GLY A 11 -9.27 -5.62 -0.88
C GLY A 11 -10.47 -5.57 -1.83
N ALA A 12 -11.07 -4.40 -2.09
CA ALA A 12 -12.24 -4.27 -2.94
C ALA A 12 -11.87 -4.10 -4.42
N SER A 13 -12.68 -4.68 -5.30
CA SER A 13 -12.56 -4.49 -6.75
C SER A 13 -13.41 -3.32 -7.28
N VAL A 14 -14.27 -2.75 -6.43
CA VAL A 14 -15.17 -1.64 -6.75
C VAL A 14 -15.36 -0.74 -5.54
N LEU A 15 -15.76 0.51 -5.78
CA LEU A 15 -16.11 1.43 -4.71
C LEU A 15 -17.47 1.04 -4.11
N PRO A 16 -17.59 0.89 -2.78
CA PRO A 16 -18.88 0.68 -2.13
C PRO A 16 -19.79 1.91 -2.33
N PRO A 17 -21.10 1.74 -2.59
CA PRO A 17 -22.03 2.87 -2.83
C PRO A 17 -22.08 3.89 -1.68
N ILE A 18 -21.86 3.44 -0.45
CA ILE A 18 -21.86 4.29 0.76
C ILE A 18 -20.47 4.79 1.16
N GLY A 19 -19.43 4.50 0.35
CA GLY A 19 -18.05 4.75 0.72
C GLY A 19 -17.47 3.70 1.68
N PHE A 20 -16.19 3.85 1.99
CA PHE A 20 -15.47 2.93 2.88
C PHE A 20 -15.61 3.34 4.34
N SER A 21 -15.75 2.34 5.21
CA SER A 21 -15.67 2.49 6.66
C SER A 21 -14.75 1.39 7.22
N PRO A 22 -13.60 1.73 7.84
CA PRO A 22 -13.09 3.08 8.08
C PRO A 22 -12.65 3.79 6.78
N THR A 23 -12.57 5.12 6.81
CA THR A 23 -12.09 5.94 5.70
C THR A 23 -10.67 5.53 5.28
N PRO A 24 -10.37 5.39 3.98
CA PRO A 24 -9.05 4.99 3.55
C PRO A 24 -7.99 6.02 3.95
N SER A 25 -6.81 5.54 4.36
CA SER A 25 -5.74 6.40 4.86
C SER A 25 -4.37 5.99 4.31
N VAL A 26 -3.45 6.95 4.32
CA VAL A 26 -2.04 6.72 4.00
C VAL A 26 -1.20 7.11 5.20
N GLN A 27 -0.25 6.25 5.57
CA GLN A 27 0.74 6.51 6.61
C GLN A 27 2.13 6.35 6.02
N PHE A 28 3.08 7.17 6.47
CA PHE A 28 4.48 6.99 6.12
C PHE A 28 5.18 6.18 7.20
N ILE A 29 5.98 5.21 6.78
CA ILE A 29 6.85 4.45 7.67
C ILE A 29 8.10 5.31 7.86
N HIS A 30 8.26 5.83 9.08
CA HIS A 30 9.45 6.55 9.50
C HIS A 30 10.35 5.56 10.22
N ASN A 31 11.63 5.49 9.86
CA ASN A 31 12.57 4.70 10.65
C ASN A 31 12.81 5.45 11.96
N GLU A 32 12.59 4.77 13.07
CA GLU A 32 12.78 5.29 14.41
C GLU A 32 14.25 5.20 14.86
N ASP A 33 15.09 4.45 14.14
CA ASP A 33 16.52 4.32 14.39
C ASP A 33 17.33 4.42 13.08
N ASP A 34 18.52 5.03 13.15
CA ASP A 34 19.49 5.30 12.06
C ASP A 34 20.02 4.06 11.30
N ASP A 35 19.41 2.89 11.48
CA ASP A 35 19.70 1.70 10.69
C ASP A 35 18.94 1.75 9.36
N PHE A 36 19.53 2.44 8.38
CA PHE A 36 19.04 2.47 6.99
C PHE A 36 18.86 1.05 6.38
N SER A 37 19.44 0.01 6.98
CA SER A 37 19.26 -1.38 6.55
C SER A 37 17.84 -1.92 6.80
N SER A 38 17.11 -1.33 7.76
CA SER A 38 15.79 -1.81 8.19
C SER A 38 14.60 -1.09 7.53
N THR A 39 14.85 -0.13 6.63
CA THR A 39 13.76 0.60 5.94
C THR A 39 12.96 -0.38 5.07
N PRO A 40 11.62 -0.50 5.26
CA PRO A 40 10.83 -1.37 4.40
C PRO A 40 10.94 -0.95 2.93
N MET A 41 11.18 -1.93 2.07
CA MET A 41 11.43 -1.68 0.63
C MET A 41 10.15 -1.53 -0.19
N PHE A 42 9.02 -2.00 0.32
CA PHE A 42 7.74 -2.07 -0.38
C PHE A 42 6.62 -1.45 0.46
N PRO A 43 5.56 -0.91 -0.18
CA PRO A 43 4.37 -0.50 0.54
C PRO A 43 3.69 -1.72 1.19
N VAL A 44 3.05 -1.48 2.34
CA VAL A 44 2.27 -2.51 3.06
C VAL A 44 0.82 -2.05 3.11
N ALA A 45 -0.12 -2.95 2.85
CA ALA A 45 -1.54 -2.67 2.96
C ALA A 45 -2.16 -3.39 4.17
N ASN A 46 -2.90 -2.63 4.97
CA ASN A 46 -3.77 -3.14 6.02
C ASN A 46 -5.21 -3.00 5.56
N THR A 47 -5.70 -3.99 4.82
CA THR A 47 -7.02 -3.97 4.18
C THR A 47 -8.17 -3.89 5.19
N CYS A 48 -8.03 -4.47 6.39
CA CYS A 48 -9.04 -4.39 7.45
C CYS A 48 -9.35 -2.96 7.90
N VAL A 49 -8.38 -2.04 7.76
CA VAL A 49 -8.52 -0.62 8.15
C VAL A 49 -8.32 0.33 6.97
N ASN A 50 -8.37 -0.19 5.73
CA ASN A 50 -8.19 0.57 4.50
C ASN A 50 -6.93 1.48 4.50
N CYS A 51 -5.84 1.02 5.10
CA CYS A 51 -4.64 1.83 5.28
C CYS A 51 -3.46 1.30 4.44
N ILE A 52 -2.86 2.17 3.63
CA ILE A 52 -1.56 1.90 3.01
C ILE A 52 -0.46 2.54 3.84
N LYS A 53 0.58 1.77 4.18
CA LYS A 53 1.82 2.25 4.77
C LYS A 53 2.89 2.36 3.68
N LEU A 54 3.40 3.56 3.46
CA LEU A 54 4.38 3.87 2.44
C LEU A 54 5.78 4.02 3.05
N PRO A 55 6.79 3.31 2.53
CA PRO A 55 8.16 3.61 2.88
C PRO A 55 8.63 4.92 2.24
N LEU A 56 9.56 5.60 2.92
CA LEU A 56 10.21 6.78 2.38
C LEU A 56 11.38 6.35 1.50
N HIS A 57 11.37 6.80 0.24
CA HIS A 57 12.43 6.53 -0.71
C HIS A 57 13.12 7.83 -1.14
N VAL A 58 14.40 7.73 -1.49
CA VAL A 58 15.24 8.87 -1.91
C VAL A 58 14.80 9.53 -3.21
N SER A 59 13.96 8.86 -4.01
CA SER A 59 13.42 9.42 -5.25
C SER A 59 12.03 8.91 -5.57
N TYR A 60 11.27 9.71 -6.31
CA TYR A 60 9.97 9.33 -6.82
C TYR A 60 10.05 8.14 -7.78
N GLN A 61 11.07 8.05 -8.64
CA GLN A 61 11.20 6.90 -9.54
C GLN A 61 11.37 5.58 -8.78
N LEU A 62 12.18 5.58 -7.72
CA LEU A 62 12.36 4.40 -6.88
C LEU A 62 11.06 4.04 -6.16
N PHE A 63 10.39 5.03 -5.56
CA PHE A 63 9.07 4.85 -4.96
C PHE A 63 8.08 4.22 -5.94
N LYS A 64 7.95 4.81 -7.12
CA LYS A 64 7.01 4.35 -8.15
C LYS A 64 7.34 2.91 -8.58
N GLN A 65 8.61 2.59 -8.81
CA GLN A 65 9.04 1.25 -9.17
C GLN A 65 8.65 0.21 -8.10
N LYS A 66 8.91 0.49 -6.82
CA LYS A 66 8.57 -0.41 -5.72
C LYS A 66 7.06 -0.53 -5.51
N PHE A 67 6.34 0.57 -5.64
CA PHE A 67 4.88 0.59 -5.54
C PHE A 67 4.22 -0.19 -6.68
N ASP A 68 4.62 0.05 -7.93
CA ASP A 68 4.11 -0.69 -9.10
C ASP A 68 4.41 -2.19 -9.00
N PHE A 69 5.59 -2.55 -8.48
CA PHE A 69 5.94 -3.95 -8.20
C PHE A 69 4.99 -4.58 -7.16
N ALA A 70 4.74 -3.89 -6.04
CA ALA A 70 3.82 -4.38 -5.02
C ALA A 70 2.39 -4.55 -5.55
N LEU A 71 1.89 -3.56 -6.31
CA LEU A 71 0.58 -3.64 -6.96
C LEU A 71 0.48 -4.82 -7.94
N GLY A 72 1.56 -5.13 -8.66
CA GLY A 72 1.62 -6.27 -9.57
C GLY A 72 1.49 -7.63 -8.87
N ASN A 73 2.01 -7.73 -7.64
CA ASN A 73 1.99 -8.96 -6.83
C ASN A 73 0.76 -9.07 -5.90
N THR A 74 -0.10 -8.05 -5.87
CA THR A 74 -1.28 -8.01 -4.98
C THR A 74 -2.41 -8.94 -5.44
N CYS A 75 -2.44 -9.32 -6.72
CA CYS A 75 -3.46 -10.18 -7.32
C CYS A 75 -3.34 -11.64 -6.85
N GLY A 76 -3.60 -11.93 -5.57
CA GLY A 76 -3.45 -13.26 -4.99
C GLY A 76 -3.81 -13.42 -3.51
N PHE A 77 -4.00 -12.35 -2.73
CA PHE A 77 -4.42 -12.48 -1.33
C PHE A 77 -5.85 -13.06 -1.24
N GLY A 78 -5.99 -14.25 -0.63
CA GLY A 78 -7.29 -14.85 -0.29
C GLY A 78 -7.94 -15.74 -1.36
N ARG A 79 -7.25 -16.09 -2.45
CA ARG A 79 -7.71 -17.17 -3.36
C ARG A 79 -7.12 -18.50 -2.89
N ALA A 80 -7.78 -19.13 -1.92
CA ALA A 80 -7.66 -20.56 -1.62
C ALA A 80 -8.77 -21.32 -2.35
#